data_AF-A0A7C3F009-F1
#
_entry.id   AF-A0A7C3F009-F1
#
_cell.length_a   1.000
_cell.length_b   1.000
_cell.length_c   1.000
_cell.angle_alpha   90.00
_cell.angle_beta   90.00
_cell.angle_gamma   90.00
#
_symmetry.space_group_name_H-M   'P 1'
#
loop_
_entity.id
_entity.type
_entity.pdbx_description
1 polymer ?
#
loop_
_entity_poly.entity_id
_entity_poly.type
_entity_poly.pdbx_seq_one_letter_code
_entity_poly.pdbx_strand_id
1 'polypeptide(L)'
;MIKRQIQALGLFFVAFLVILAVISTTGSSRIAQAFYYTPTPQPDGRVIYIVKENDTCISIALLNGITEQELRSLNNLEGDDCLYLIPGRELLILEKQELTPTPEDVETPAEPTPTPFKGNGTICIYLFNDENGNAMAEENELPIAGGEVSVTDRLSTVNLIGTTDASGEPICFEDIPEGEYNLSVAIPEGYNPTTTMNYALFLSAGEISVIDFGAQPGSSALPIFGEEKTSPWLAVLGLFFIGAGIGFWFYARKIV
;
A
#
# COMPACT_ATOMS: atom_id res chain seq x y z
N MET A 1 -27.49 -5.41 56.57
CA MET A 1 -26.67 -4.61 55.62
C MET A 1 -27.04 -4.82 54.15
N ILE A 2 -27.46 -6.03 53.72
CA ILE A 2 -27.80 -6.36 52.32
C ILE A 2 -28.99 -5.56 51.74
N LYS A 3 -30.02 -5.23 52.54
CA LYS A 3 -31.21 -4.50 52.06
C LYS A 3 -30.92 -3.06 51.60
N ARG A 4 -29.97 -2.36 52.26
CA ARG A 4 -29.55 -1.00 51.85
C ARG A 4 -28.68 -1.00 50.59
N GLN A 5 -27.90 -2.07 50.39
CA GLN A 5 -27.07 -2.25 49.19
C GLN A 5 -27.92 -2.47 47.94
N ILE A 6 -28.98 -3.28 48.03
CA ILE A 6 -29.91 -3.53 46.91
C ILE A 6 -30.70 -2.26 46.55
N GLN A 7 -31.11 -1.47 47.56
CA GLN A 7 -31.79 -0.19 47.33
C GLN A 7 -30.86 0.86 46.68
N ALA A 8 -29.59 0.90 47.08
CA ALA A 8 -28.60 1.80 46.48
C ALA A 8 -28.28 1.40 45.02
N LEU A 9 -28.17 0.10 44.74
CA LEU A 9 -27.92 -0.40 43.38
C LEU A 9 -29.11 -0.15 42.44
N GLY A 10 -30.34 -0.32 42.94
CA GLY A 10 -31.56 -0.01 42.18
C GLY A 10 -31.69 1.48 41.85
N LEU A 11 -31.37 2.36 42.81
CA LEU A 11 -31.36 3.80 42.60
C LEU A 11 -30.30 4.22 41.57
N PHE A 12 -29.14 3.56 41.59
CA PHE A 12 -28.08 3.80 40.60
C PHE A 12 -28.49 3.35 39.20
N PHE A 13 -29.18 2.21 39.09
CA PHE A 13 -29.66 1.70 37.80
C PHE A 13 -30.76 2.58 37.20
N VAL A 14 -31.68 3.09 38.03
CA VAL A 14 -32.71 4.05 37.60
C VAL A 14 -32.08 5.39 37.20
N ALA A 15 -31.10 5.89 37.97
CA ALA A 15 -30.36 7.10 37.60
C ALA A 15 -29.60 6.91 36.28
N PHE A 16 -29.00 5.75 36.05
CA PHE A 16 -28.30 5.42 34.81
C PHE A 16 -29.26 5.36 33.60
N LEU A 17 -30.45 4.77 33.76
CA LEU A 17 -31.48 4.76 32.72
C LEU A 17 -32.03 6.16 32.42
N VAL A 18 -32.18 7.01 33.42
CA VAL A 18 -32.57 8.42 33.22
C VAL A 18 -31.46 9.17 32.48
N ILE A 19 -30.19 8.95 32.81
CA ILE A 19 -29.06 9.57 32.08
C ILE A 19 -29.05 9.15 30.61
N LEU A 20 -29.31 7.87 30.31
CA LEU A 20 -29.44 7.39 28.92
C LEU A 20 -30.60 8.04 28.16
N ALA A 21 -31.69 8.39 28.85
CA ALA A 21 -32.85 9.02 28.23
C ALA A 21 -32.69 10.54 27.96
N VAL A 22 -31.68 11.20 28.55
CA VAL A 22 -31.41 12.64 28.38
C VAL A 22 -30.30 12.90 27.35
N ILE A 23 -29.69 11.86 26.76
CA ILE A 23 -28.77 12.00 25.63
C ILE A 23 -29.61 12.33 24.38
N SER A 24 -29.96 13.61 24.24
CA SER A 24 -30.49 14.16 23.00
C SER A 24 -29.46 13.88 21.90
N THR A 25 -29.82 13.02 20.93
CA THR A 25 -29.09 12.92 19.68
C THR A 25 -29.10 14.30 19.05
N THR A 26 -27.98 15.03 19.09
CA THR A 26 -27.80 16.19 18.23
C THR A 26 -27.99 15.69 16.81
N GLY A 27 -29.13 16.03 16.22
CA GLY A 27 -29.40 15.73 14.82
C GLY A 27 -28.21 16.22 14.02
N SER A 28 -27.62 15.31 13.24
CA SER A 28 -26.61 15.66 12.26
C SER A 28 -27.22 16.74 11.37
N SER A 29 -26.79 17.99 11.56
CA SER A 29 -26.97 19.03 10.57
C SER A 29 -26.44 18.42 9.27
N ARG A 30 -27.31 18.14 8.31
CA ARG A 30 -26.86 17.79 6.98
C ARG A 30 -26.13 19.03 6.49
N ILE A 31 -24.79 18.97 6.50
CA ILE A 31 -23.98 19.88 5.73
C ILE A 31 -24.58 19.80 4.32
N ALA A 32 -25.05 20.94 3.82
CA ALA A 32 -25.54 21.06 2.46
C ALA A 32 -24.54 20.34 1.57
N GLN A 33 -25.01 19.35 0.82
CA GLN A 33 -24.16 18.57 -0.07
C GLN A 33 -23.35 19.57 -0.89
N ALA A 34 -22.03 19.53 -0.75
CA ALA A 34 -21.17 20.24 -1.68
C ALA A 34 -21.60 19.76 -3.07
N PHE A 35 -22.08 20.70 -3.90
CA PHE A 35 -22.39 20.41 -5.28
C PHE A 35 -21.04 20.13 -5.97
N TYR A 36 -20.59 18.87 -5.89
CA TYR A 36 -19.53 18.37 -6.73
C TYR A 36 -20.12 18.27 -8.13
N TYR A 37 -19.93 19.32 -8.91
CA TYR A 37 -20.12 19.26 -10.35
C TYR A 37 -19.05 18.32 -10.86
N THR A 38 -19.41 17.04 -10.96
CA THR A 38 -18.65 16.05 -11.70
C THR A 38 -18.72 16.47 -13.16
N PRO A 39 -17.57 16.52 -13.87
CA PRO A 39 -17.61 16.88 -15.27
C PRO A 39 -18.49 15.87 -15.99
N THR A 40 -19.44 16.38 -16.78
CA THR A 40 -20.49 15.54 -17.37
C THR A 40 -19.90 14.79 -18.55
N PRO A 41 -19.87 13.44 -18.54
CA PRO A 41 -19.49 12.69 -19.73
C PRO A 41 -20.56 12.90 -20.81
N GLN A 42 -20.14 13.40 -21.96
CA GLN A 42 -21.00 13.53 -23.12
C GLN A 42 -21.17 12.17 -23.82
N PRO A 43 -22.24 11.98 -24.62
CA PRO A 43 -22.48 10.73 -25.35
C PRO A 43 -21.35 10.32 -26.32
N ASP A 44 -20.53 11.28 -26.74
CA ASP A 44 -19.34 11.10 -27.58
C ASP A 44 -18.08 10.69 -26.78
N GLY A 45 -18.17 10.61 -25.45
CA GLY A 45 -17.07 10.26 -24.57
C GLY A 45 -16.18 11.44 -24.19
N ARG A 46 -16.51 12.67 -24.62
CA ARG A 46 -15.84 13.88 -24.15
C ARG A 46 -16.26 14.23 -22.74
N VAL A 47 -15.32 14.72 -21.94
CA VAL A 47 -15.59 15.17 -20.58
C VAL A 47 -15.46 16.68 -20.55
N ILE A 48 -16.57 17.38 -20.32
CA ILE A 48 -16.61 18.85 -20.25
C ILE A 48 -16.74 19.32 -18.80
N TYR A 49 -15.90 20.29 -18.45
CA TYR A 49 -15.97 21.06 -17.24
C TYR A 49 -16.61 22.42 -17.50
N ILE A 50 -17.56 22.82 -16.65
CA ILE A 50 -18.18 24.15 -16.72
C ILE A 50 -17.52 25.03 -15.67
N VAL A 51 -16.84 26.08 -16.12
CA VAL A 51 -16.12 27.05 -15.30
C VAL A 51 -17.05 27.66 -14.25
N LYS A 52 -16.60 27.74 -13.00
CA LYS A 52 -17.33 28.34 -11.88
C LYS A 52 -16.73 29.68 -11.49
N GLU A 53 -17.44 30.40 -10.62
CA GLU A 53 -16.93 31.62 -10.01
C GLU A 53 -15.62 31.36 -9.26
N ASN A 54 -14.59 32.16 -9.55
CA ASN A 54 -13.23 32.05 -9.01
C ASN A 54 -12.41 30.83 -9.47
N ASP A 55 -12.85 30.11 -10.50
CA ASP A 55 -12.00 29.09 -11.10
C ASP A 55 -10.81 29.70 -11.87
N THR A 56 -9.67 29.02 -11.81
CA THR A 56 -8.47 29.29 -12.59
C THR A 56 -8.12 28.05 -13.41
N CYS A 57 -7.33 28.19 -14.48
CA CYS A 57 -6.87 27.00 -15.22
C CYS A 57 -6.13 25.99 -14.32
N ILE A 58 -5.35 26.48 -13.34
CA ILE A 58 -4.65 25.63 -12.37
C ILE A 58 -5.64 24.87 -11.49
N SER A 59 -6.64 25.55 -10.92
CA SER A 59 -7.61 24.90 -10.02
C SER A 59 -8.46 23.85 -10.75
N ILE A 60 -8.85 24.15 -12.00
CA ILE A 60 -9.59 23.21 -12.85
C ILE A 60 -8.72 22.01 -13.22
N ALA A 61 -7.47 22.24 -13.66
CA ALA A 61 -6.57 21.17 -14.07
C ALA A 61 -6.28 20.20 -12.92
N LEU A 62 -5.94 20.72 -11.74
CA LEU A 62 -5.69 19.91 -10.53
C LEU A 62 -6.92 19.13 -10.09
N LEU A 63 -8.11 19.73 -10.14
CA LEU A 63 -9.36 19.05 -9.76
C LEU A 63 -9.69 17.88 -10.70
N ASN A 64 -9.27 17.97 -11.96
CA ASN A 64 -9.54 16.97 -12.98
C ASN A 64 -8.34 16.07 -13.28
N GLY A 65 -7.24 16.18 -12.53
CA GLY A 65 -6.05 15.33 -12.65
C GLY A 65 -5.26 15.49 -13.95
N ILE A 66 -5.38 16.62 -14.64
CA ILE A 66 -4.61 16.96 -15.86
C ILE A 66 -3.65 18.12 -15.58
N THR A 67 -2.70 18.37 -16.48
CA THR A 67 -1.83 19.56 -16.36
C THR A 67 -2.51 20.82 -16.89
N GLU A 68 -2.10 22.01 -16.42
CA GLU A 68 -2.61 23.28 -16.96
C GLU A 68 -2.30 23.39 -18.47
N GLN A 69 -1.13 22.95 -18.89
CA GLN A 69 -0.72 22.97 -20.29
C GLN A 69 -1.60 22.06 -21.15
N GLU A 70 -1.97 20.90 -20.63
CA GLU A 70 -2.89 19.97 -21.28
C GLU A 70 -4.29 20.57 -21.40
N LEU A 71 -4.83 21.15 -20.32
CA LEU A 71 -6.10 21.89 -20.34
C LEU A 71 -6.09 23.01 -21.39
N ARG A 72 -4.96 23.74 -21.51
CA ARG A 72 -4.78 24.78 -22.52
C ARG A 72 -4.79 24.23 -23.94
N SER A 73 -4.06 23.14 -24.17
CA SER A 73 -3.98 22.50 -25.49
C SER A 73 -5.34 21.95 -25.95
N LEU A 74 -6.12 21.35 -25.05
CA LEU A 74 -7.45 20.81 -25.34
C LEU A 74 -8.48 21.88 -25.71
N ASN A 75 -8.25 23.13 -25.29
CA ASN A 75 -9.22 24.22 -25.42
C ASN A 75 -8.71 25.39 -26.25
N ASN A 76 -7.56 25.23 -26.92
CA ASN A 76 -6.87 26.29 -27.66
C ASN A 76 -6.74 27.58 -26.84
N LEU A 77 -6.35 27.47 -25.56
CA LEU A 77 -6.12 28.61 -24.67
C LEU A 77 -4.67 29.10 -24.83
N GLU A 78 -4.50 30.33 -25.29
CA GLU A 78 -3.19 30.94 -25.51
C GLU A 78 -2.95 32.15 -24.61
N GLY A 79 -1.69 32.46 -24.32
CA GLY A 79 -1.29 33.62 -23.52
C GLY A 79 -2.07 33.77 -22.20
N ASP A 80 -2.73 34.91 -22.04
CA ASP A 80 -3.47 35.30 -20.84
C ASP A 80 -4.91 34.77 -20.77
N ASP A 81 -5.35 33.88 -21.68
CA ASP A 81 -6.73 33.37 -21.72
C ASP A 81 -7.18 32.71 -20.40
N CYS A 82 -6.24 32.12 -19.67
CA CYS A 82 -6.48 31.53 -18.36
C CYS A 82 -6.73 32.53 -17.23
N LEU A 83 -6.40 33.81 -17.46
CA LEU A 83 -6.70 34.91 -16.53
C LEU A 83 -8.13 35.43 -16.68
N TYR A 84 -8.77 35.16 -17.82
CA TYR A 84 -10.09 35.67 -18.19
C TYR A 84 -11.15 34.57 -18.30
N LEU A 85 -11.04 33.52 -17.49
CA LEU A 85 -12.08 32.49 -17.42
C LEU A 85 -13.38 33.07 -16.86
N ILE A 86 -14.45 33.00 -17.66
CA ILE A 86 -15.79 33.42 -17.25
C ILE A 86 -16.59 32.24 -16.73
N PRO A 87 -17.35 32.38 -15.62
CA PRO A 87 -18.26 31.34 -15.16
C PRO A 87 -19.26 30.95 -16.25
N GLY A 88 -19.50 29.65 -16.40
CA GLY A 88 -20.36 29.07 -17.44
C GLY A 88 -19.62 28.69 -18.72
N ARG A 89 -18.33 29.06 -18.88
CA ARG A 89 -17.52 28.60 -20.02
C ARG A 89 -17.31 27.09 -19.93
N GLU A 90 -17.52 26.40 -21.05
CA GLU A 90 -17.23 24.98 -21.19
C GLU A 90 -15.75 24.79 -21.56
N LEU A 91 -15.06 23.92 -20.82
CA LEU A 91 -13.69 23.49 -21.08
C LEU A 91 -13.64 21.98 -21.22
N LEU A 92 -13.01 21.52 -22.28
CA LEU A 92 -12.76 20.13 -22.56
C LEU A 92 -11.62 19.61 -21.69
N ILE A 93 -11.89 18.57 -20.92
CA ILE A 93 -10.94 17.95 -19.97
C ILE A 93 -10.41 16.64 -20.52
N LEU A 94 -11.21 15.94 -21.33
CA LEU A 94 -10.84 14.68 -21.95
C LEU A 94 -11.48 14.59 -23.33
N GLU A 95 -10.69 14.26 -24.33
CA GLU A 95 -11.16 13.77 -25.62
C GLU A 95 -10.98 12.25 -25.65
N LYS A 96 -12.05 11.52 -25.98
CA LYS A 96 -11.92 10.13 -26.42
C LYS A 96 -11.26 10.18 -27.80
N GLN A 97 -10.11 9.53 -27.98
CA GLN A 97 -9.54 9.33 -29.31
C GLN A 97 -10.56 8.59 -30.18
N GLU A 98 -11.23 9.33 -31.06
CA GLU A 98 -11.97 8.76 -32.17
C GLU A 98 -10.94 8.24 -33.16
N LEU A 99 -10.92 6.93 -33.42
CA LEU A 99 -10.12 6.36 -34.49
C LEU A 99 -10.57 7.06 -35.78
N THR A 100 -9.75 8.00 -36.26
CA THR A 100 -10.03 8.68 -37.52
C THR A 100 -9.94 7.64 -38.63
N PRO A 101 -10.96 7.46 -39.49
CA PRO A 101 -10.80 6.64 -40.68
C PRO A 101 -9.73 7.29 -41.55
N THR A 102 -8.65 6.54 -41.75
CA THR A 102 -7.56 6.87 -42.66
C THR A 102 -8.14 7.28 -44.02
N PRO A 103 -7.79 8.46 -44.57
CA PRO A 103 -8.09 8.75 -45.97
C PRO A 103 -7.29 7.78 -46.85
N GLU A 104 -8.00 6.94 -47.59
CA GLU A 104 -7.48 6.13 -48.68
C GLU A 104 -6.92 7.03 -49.81
N ASP A 105 -5.73 6.69 -50.28
CA ASP A 105 -5.06 7.05 -51.53
C ASP A 105 -4.72 8.52 -51.85
N VAL A 106 -3.48 8.90 -51.53
CA VAL A 106 -2.52 9.36 -52.54
C VAL A 106 -1.18 8.70 -52.21
N GLU A 107 -0.74 7.73 -53.02
CA GLU A 107 0.60 7.13 -52.93
C GLU A 107 1.69 8.19 -53.13
N THR A 108 2.07 8.83 -52.04
CA THR A 108 3.38 9.46 -51.87
C THR A 108 4.26 8.41 -51.20
N PRO A 109 5.48 8.13 -51.68
CA PRO A 109 6.38 7.21 -51.01
C PRO A 109 6.55 7.66 -49.55
N ALA A 110 5.96 6.91 -48.61
CA ALA A 110 6.12 7.16 -47.19
C ALA A 110 7.61 7.01 -46.88
N GLU A 111 8.25 8.10 -46.46
CA GLU A 111 9.46 7.95 -45.66
C GLU A 111 9.10 7.08 -44.45
N PRO A 112 9.97 6.16 -44.01
CA PRO A 112 9.67 5.31 -42.87
C PRO A 112 9.46 6.22 -41.65
N THR A 113 8.20 6.40 -41.25
CA THR A 113 7.88 6.94 -39.92
C THR A 113 8.60 6.03 -38.93
N PRO A 114 9.54 6.55 -38.11
CA PRO A 114 10.19 5.72 -37.12
C PRO A 114 9.10 5.17 -36.22
N THR A 115 8.90 3.85 -36.25
CA THR A 115 8.18 3.16 -35.19
C THR A 115 8.85 3.59 -33.89
N PRO A 116 8.11 4.09 -32.88
CA PRO A 116 8.69 4.35 -31.58
C PRO A 116 9.48 3.10 -31.17
N PHE A 117 10.78 3.24 -30.95
CA PHE A 117 11.58 2.12 -30.51
C PHE A 117 10.97 1.67 -29.19
N LYS A 118 10.49 0.44 -29.15
CA LYS A 118 10.07 -0.21 -27.90
C LYS A 118 11.30 -0.21 -27.01
N GLY A 119 11.29 0.66 -26.01
CA GLY A 119 12.46 0.87 -25.17
C GLY A 119 12.48 -0.13 -24.02
N ASN A 120 13.64 -0.23 -23.38
CA ASN A 120 13.80 -0.99 -22.16
C ASN A 120 13.92 -0.05 -20.96
N GLY A 121 13.46 -0.48 -19.80
CA GLY A 121 13.66 0.15 -18.50
C GLY A 121 14.35 -0.80 -17.52
N THR A 122 14.45 -0.36 -16.26
CA THR A 122 15.05 -1.11 -15.16
C THR A 122 14.09 -1.16 -13.97
N ILE A 123 13.90 -2.34 -13.40
CA ILE A 123 13.10 -2.54 -12.19
C ILE A 123 14.03 -2.96 -11.06
N CYS A 124 14.06 -2.20 -9.98
CA CYS A 124 14.83 -2.48 -8.78
C CYS A 124 13.91 -2.79 -7.61
N ILE A 125 14.24 -3.81 -6.82
CA ILE A 125 13.46 -4.22 -5.66
C ILE A 125 14.33 -4.17 -4.41
N TYR A 126 13.84 -3.51 -3.37
CA TYR A 126 14.50 -3.43 -2.07
C TYR A 126 13.65 -4.13 -1.02
N LEU A 127 14.27 -4.97 -0.19
CA LEU A 127 13.61 -5.61 0.96
C LEU A 127 14.29 -5.14 2.25
N PHE A 128 13.54 -4.50 3.12
CA PHE A 128 14.07 -3.86 4.33
C PHE A 128 13.37 -4.36 5.60
N ASN A 129 14.11 -4.24 6.70
CA ASN A 129 13.64 -4.52 8.05
C ASN A 129 12.90 -3.31 8.60
N ASP A 130 11.56 -3.36 8.52
CA ASP A 130 10.65 -2.29 8.95
C ASP A 130 10.52 -2.27 10.49
N GLU A 131 11.58 -1.88 11.20
CA GLU A 131 11.65 -2.00 12.66
C GLU A 131 10.57 -1.17 13.37
N ASN A 132 10.15 -0.07 12.76
CA ASN A 132 9.17 0.86 13.34
C ASN A 132 7.72 0.56 12.89
N GLY A 133 7.52 -0.27 11.86
CA GLY A 133 6.22 -0.71 11.35
C GLY A 133 5.49 0.32 10.49
N ASN A 134 6.20 1.27 9.90
CA ASN A 134 5.62 2.36 9.09
C ASN A 134 5.51 2.01 7.60
N ALA A 135 6.03 0.85 7.18
CA ALA A 135 6.02 0.36 5.81
C ALA A 135 6.74 1.29 4.80
N MET A 136 7.70 2.09 5.25
CA MET A 136 8.53 2.97 4.42
C MET A 136 10.00 2.73 4.72
N ALA A 137 10.80 2.48 3.68
CA ALA A 137 12.23 2.28 3.85
C ALA A 137 12.91 3.57 4.35
N GLU A 138 13.62 3.47 5.47
CA GLU A 138 14.40 4.58 6.05
C GLU A 138 15.91 4.26 6.07
N GLU A 139 16.77 5.29 6.13
CA GLU A 139 18.23 5.11 6.15
C GLU A 139 18.74 4.30 7.35
N ASN A 140 17.98 4.27 8.44
CA ASN A 140 18.27 3.50 9.66
C ASN A 140 17.78 2.05 9.61
N GLU A 141 17.08 1.64 8.56
CA GLU A 141 16.54 0.29 8.42
C GLU A 141 17.47 -0.60 7.60
N LEU A 142 17.73 -1.80 8.13
CA LEU A 142 18.68 -2.73 7.53
C LEU A 142 18.04 -3.52 6.38
N PRO A 143 18.80 -3.85 5.32
CA PRO A 143 18.33 -4.75 4.28
C PRO A 143 18.10 -6.17 4.83
N ILE A 144 17.14 -6.89 4.24
CA ILE A 144 16.90 -8.31 4.55
C ILE A 144 17.37 -9.18 3.38
N ALA A 145 18.28 -10.11 3.68
CA ALA A 145 18.73 -11.13 2.75
C ALA A 145 17.78 -12.35 2.70
N GLY A 146 17.76 -13.02 1.56
CA GLY A 146 17.08 -14.31 1.37
C GLY A 146 15.60 -14.19 1.01
N GLY A 147 15.09 -12.99 0.73
CA GLY A 147 13.78 -12.81 0.12
C GLY A 147 13.83 -13.17 -1.36
N GLU A 148 12.81 -13.88 -1.85
CA GLU A 148 12.73 -14.25 -3.27
C GLU A 148 11.82 -13.26 -4.01
N VAL A 149 12.36 -12.62 -5.04
CA VAL A 149 11.65 -11.64 -5.89
C VAL A 149 11.25 -12.27 -7.21
N SER A 150 10.08 -11.89 -7.73
CA SER A 150 9.65 -12.23 -9.09
C SER A 150 9.04 -11.03 -9.79
N VAL A 151 9.42 -10.83 -11.06
CA VAL A 151 8.88 -9.81 -11.96
C VAL A 151 8.28 -10.51 -13.17
N THR A 152 6.96 -10.41 -13.33
CA THR A 152 6.22 -11.09 -14.40
C THR A 152 5.37 -10.11 -15.17
N ASP A 153 5.34 -10.19 -16.51
CA ASP A 153 4.43 -9.39 -17.33
C ASP A 153 3.04 -10.02 -17.45
N ARG A 154 2.05 -9.25 -17.92
CA ARG A 154 0.67 -9.74 -18.10
C ARG A 154 0.54 -10.91 -19.08
N LEU A 155 1.46 -11.04 -20.03
CA LEU A 155 1.47 -12.13 -21.01
C LEU A 155 2.38 -13.30 -20.58
N SER A 156 3.00 -13.22 -19.40
CA SER A 156 3.96 -14.19 -18.85
C SER A 156 5.10 -14.54 -19.82
N THR A 157 5.46 -13.61 -20.70
CA THR A 157 6.61 -13.69 -21.60
C THR A 157 7.90 -13.31 -20.88
N VAL A 158 7.83 -12.36 -19.94
CA VAL A 158 8.92 -11.99 -19.04
C VAL A 158 8.62 -12.65 -17.69
N ASN A 159 9.57 -13.43 -17.20
CA ASN A 159 9.54 -14.03 -15.87
C ASN A 159 10.95 -14.00 -15.29
N LEU A 160 11.24 -12.97 -14.51
CA LEU A 160 12.53 -12.78 -13.86
C LEU A 160 12.39 -13.14 -12.39
N ILE A 161 13.42 -13.78 -11.84
CA ILE A 161 13.51 -14.12 -10.43
C ILE A 161 14.86 -13.70 -9.88
N GLY A 162 14.92 -13.46 -8.58
CA GLY A 162 16.17 -13.15 -7.88
C GLY A 162 16.02 -13.31 -6.38
N THR A 163 17.13 -13.19 -5.68
CA THR A 163 17.20 -13.31 -4.22
C THR A 163 17.80 -12.03 -3.67
N THR A 164 17.16 -11.42 -2.68
CA THR A 164 17.69 -10.23 -2.00
C THR A 164 18.91 -10.59 -1.16
N ASP A 165 19.84 -9.65 -1.02
CA ASP A 165 21.03 -9.81 -0.20
C ASP A 165 21.06 -8.81 0.97
N ALA A 166 22.13 -8.86 1.75
CA ALA A 166 22.34 -7.96 2.89
C ALA A 166 23.31 -6.83 2.55
N SER A 167 23.54 -6.55 1.26
CA SER A 167 24.50 -5.52 0.82
C SER A 167 24.02 -4.11 1.12
N GLY A 168 22.69 -3.91 1.17
CA GLY A 168 22.05 -2.60 1.28
C GLY A 168 21.69 -1.99 -0.08
N GLU A 169 22.00 -2.68 -1.17
CA GLU A 169 21.61 -2.26 -2.53
C GLU A 169 20.35 -3.04 -2.98
N PRO A 170 19.43 -2.39 -3.72
CA PRO A 170 18.30 -3.10 -4.30
C PRO A 170 18.76 -4.04 -5.41
N ILE A 171 18.07 -5.17 -5.57
CA ILE A 171 18.29 -6.06 -6.70
C ILE A 171 17.61 -5.47 -7.94
N CYS A 172 18.40 -5.21 -8.99
CA CYS A 172 17.92 -4.58 -10.21
C CYS A 172 17.91 -5.55 -11.40
N PHE A 173 16.83 -5.48 -12.18
CA PHE A 173 16.65 -6.17 -13.45
C PHE A 173 16.65 -5.14 -14.57
N GLU A 174 17.68 -5.18 -15.39
CA GLU A 174 17.89 -4.26 -16.52
C GLU A 174 17.28 -4.82 -17.81
N ASP A 175 17.23 -3.96 -18.84
CA ASP A 175 16.78 -4.33 -20.19
C ASP A 175 15.36 -4.92 -20.27
N ILE A 176 14.47 -4.47 -19.38
CA ILE A 176 13.07 -4.92 -19.36
C ILE A 176 12.25 -4.12 -20.36
N PRO A 177 11.57 -4.74 -21.34
CA PRO A 177 10.72 -4.02 -22.29
C PRO A 177 9.64 -3.20 -21.57
N GLU A 178 9.32 -2.01 -22.08
CA GLU A 178 8.20 -1.22 -21.57
C GLU A 178 6.87 -2.02 -21.55
N GLY A 179 6.08 -1.84 -20.50
CA GLY A 179 4.83 -2.58 -20.32
C GLY A 179 4.32 -2.68 -18.88
N GLU A 180 3.26 -3.46 -18.69
CA GLU A 180 2.66 -3.74 -17.38
C GLU A 180 3.27 -4.99 -16.75
N TYR A 181 3.76 -4.84 -15.52
CA TYR A 181 4.42 -5.88 -14.73
C TYR A 181 3.74 -6.06 -13.37
N ASN A 182 3.80 -7.28 -12.86
CA ASN A 182 3.48 -7.64 -11.49
C ASN A 182 4.76 -8.08 -10.79
N LEU A 183 5.12 -7.35 -9.75
CA LEU A 183 6.27 -7.59 -8.91
C LEU A 183 5.78 -8.29 -7.65
N SER A 184 6.43 -9.38 -7.26
CA SER A 184 6.10 -10.09 -6.04
C SER A 184 7.35 -10.43 -5.23
N VAL A 185 7.21 -10.47 -3.90
CA VAL A 185 8.29 -10.83 -2.97
C VAL A 185 7.81 -11.89 -1.99
N ALA A 186 8.54 -12.98 -1.88
CA ALA A 186 8.42 -13.93 -0.79
C ALA A 186 9.35 -13.54 0.35
N ILE A 187 8.76 -13.25 1.51
CA ILE A 187 9.48 -12.89 2.72
C ILE A 187 10.23 -14.13 3.26
N PRO A 188 11.51 -14.00 3.65
CA PRO A 188 12.28 -15.11 4.19
C PRO A 188 11.72 -15.63 5.52
N GLU A 189 12.13 -16.83 5.88
CA GLU A 189 11.73 -17.43 7.16
C GLU A 189 12.12 -16.55 8.35
N GLY A 190 11.25 -16.54 9.35
CA GLY A 190 11.45 -15.74 10.56
C GLY A 190 11.00 -14.29 10.42
N TYR A 191 10.57 -13.81 9.24
CA TYR A 191 10.01 -12.48 9.07
C TYR A 191 8.51 -12.51 8.75
N ASN A 192 7.82 -11.42 9.03
CA ASN A 192 6.44 -11.18 8.66
C ASN A 192 6.36 -9.92 7.78
N PRO A 193 5.64 -9.94 6.65
CA PRO A 193 5.49 -8.77 5.79
C PRO A 193 4.78 -7.62 6.52
N THR A 194 5.26 -6.39 6.30
CA THR A 194 4.58 -5.15 6.71
C THR A 194 4.05 -4.35 5.51
N THR A 195 4.53 -4.64 4.29
CA THR A 195 3.99 -4.12 3.03
C THR A 195 3.16 -5.17 2.28
N THR A 196 2.53 -4.76 1.16
CA THR A 196 1.95 -5.72 0.20
C THR A 196 3.07 -6.56 -0.42
N MET A 197 2.81 -7.86 -0.61
CA MET A 197 3.75 -8.78 -1.25
C MET A 197 3.64 -8.79 -2.79
N ASN A 198 2.68 -8.05 -3.36
CA ASN A 198 2.49 -7.91 -4.80
C ASN A 198 2.26 -6.44 -5.16
N TYR A 199 2.87 -5.97 -6.26
CA TYR A 199 2.79 -4.60 -6.76
C TYR A 199 2.64 -4.58 -8.29
N ALA A 200 1.68 -3.81 -8.79
CA ALA A 200 1.50 -3.63 -10.23
C ALA A 200 2.21 -2.35 -10.67
N LEU A 201 3.11 -2.47 -11.65
CA LEU A 201 3.93 -1.38 -12.19
C LEU A 201 3.72 -1.26 -13.70
N PHE A 202 3.59 -0.03 -14.19
CA PHE A 202 3.72 0.28 -15.61
C PHE A 202 5.12 0.86 -15.84
N LEU A 203 5.97 0.12 -16.54
CA LEU A 203 7.36 0.50 -16.81
C LEU A 203 7.45 1.22 -18.15
N SER A 204 7.99 2.44 -18.14
CA SER A 204 8.27 3.23 -19.35
C SER A 204 9.69 3.00 -19.89
N ALA A 205 9.92 3.25 -21.17
CA ALA A 205 11.26 3.21 -21.75
C ALA A 205 12.24 4.15 -21.04
N GLY A 206 13.40 3.63 -20.64
CA GLY A 206 14.45 4.37 -19.93
C GLY A 206 14.15 4.68 -18.46
N GLU A 207 13.01 4.24 -17.93
CA GLU A 207 12.65 4.42 -16.53
C GLU A 207 13.46 3.48 -15.62
N ILE A 208 13.84 3.96 -14.44
CA ILE A 208 14.36 3.14 -13.35
C ILE A 208 13.35 3.23 -12.21
N SER A 209 12.62 2.15 -11.97
CA SER A 209 11.59 2.08 -10.92
C SER A 209 12.14 1.28 -9.74
N VAL A 210 12.25 1.90 -8.56
CA VAL A 210 12.66 1.23 -7.32
C VAL A 210 11.41 1.00 -6.46
N ILE A 211 11.16 -0.25 -6.08
CA ILE A 211 10.00 -0.65 -5.29
C ILE A 211 10.46 -1.29 -3.99
N ASP A 212 9.95 -0.78 -2.87
CA ASP A 212 10.35 -1.20 -1.54
C ASP A 212 9.33 -2.16 -0.91
N PHE A 213 9.85 -3.20 -0.26
CA PHE A 213 9.07 -4.18 0.50
C PHE A 213 9.59 -4.24 1.94
N GLY A 214 8.68 -4.14 2.89
CA GLY A 214 8.99 -4.14 4.32
C GLY A 214 8.63 -5.46 4.98
N ALA A 215 9.46 -5.90 5.92
CA ALA A 215 9.13 -7.00 6.81
C ALA A 215 9.71 -6.81 8.20
N GLN A 216 9.07 -7.39 9.21
CA GLN A 216 9.49 -7.37 10.61
C GLN A 216 9.90 -8.75 11.11
N PRO A 217 10.83 -8.86 12.08
CA PRO A 217 11.15 -10.13 12.70
C PRO A 217 9.90 -10.73 13.36
N GLY A 218 9.49 -11.89 12.89
CA GLY A 218 8.44 -12.68 13.50
C GLY A 218 8.87 -13.21 14.85
N SER A 219 7.90 -13.60 15.67
CA SER A 219 8.12 -14.17 17.01
C SER A 219 8.98 -15.45 17.02
N SER A 220 9.26 -16.03 15.85
CA SER A 220 10.13 -17.19 15.64
C SER A 220 11.57 -16.84 15.20
N ALA A 221 11.89 -15.58 14.85
CA ALA A 221 13.23 -15.13 14.45
C ALA A 221 14.22 -14.89 15.60
N LEU A 222 13.92 -15.37 16.81
CA LEU A 222 14.93 -15.39 17.85
C LEU A 222 16.05 -16.36 17.42
N PRO A 223 17.33 -15.94 17.42
CA PRO A 223 18.41 -16.80 17.01
C PRO A 223 18.37 -18.08 17.83
N ILE A 224 18.30 -19.23 17.17
CA ILE A 224 18.54 -20.56 17.75
C ILE A 224 20.04 -20.71 18.04
N PHE A 225 20.61 -19.73 18.75
CA PHE A 225 21.89 -19.82 19.44
C PHE A 225 21.63 -19.67 20.94
N GLY A 226 20.55 -20.29 21.41
CA GLY A 226 20.43 -20.71 22.79
C GLY A 226 21.12 -22.05 22.93
N GLU A 227 22.41 -22.02 23.28
CA GLU A 227 23.08 -23.10 24.00
C GLU A 227 22.08 -23.72 24.97
N GLU A 228 21.81 -25.03 24.87
CA GLU A 228 20.94 -25.78 25.77
C GLU A 228 21.54 -25.69 27.18
N LYS A 229 21.32 -24.57 27.88
CA LYS A 229 21.71 -24.40 29.27
C LYS A 229 20.69 -25.19 30.06
N THR A 230 20.91 -26.51 30.13
CA THR A 230 20.23 -27.38 31.08
C THR A 230 20.32 -26.70 32.44
N SER A 231 19.17 -26.27 32.98
CA SER A 231 19.16 -25.50 34.21
C SER A 231 19.74 -26.38 35.33
N PRO A 232 20.87 -26.00 35.95
CA PRO A 232 21.46 -26.78 37.05
C PRO A 232 20.48 -26.86 38.23
N TRP A 233 19.53 -25.92 38.32
CA TRP A 233 18.46 -25.98 39.30
C TRP A 233 17.48 -27.14 39.05
N LEU A 234 17.11 -27.42 37.81
CA LEU A 234 16.25 -28.56 37.47
C LEU A 234 16.95 -29.90 37.76
N ALA A 235 18.27 -29.97 37.56
CA ALA A 235 19.06 -31.15 37.94
C ALA A 235 19.09 -31.37 39.46
N VAL A 236 19.29 -30.31 40.24
CA VAL A 236 19.26 -30.35 41.71
C VAL A 236 17.86 -30.75 42.21
N LEU A 237 16.81 -30.18 41.63
CA LEU A 237 15.42 -30.49 41.97
C LEU A 237 15.09 -31.95 41.65
N GLY A 238 15.56 -32.47 40.51
CA GLY A 238 15.43 -33.88 40.13
C GLY A 238 16.13 -34.83 41.11
N LEU A 239 17.37 -34.54 41.51
CA LEU A 239 18.11 -35.33 42.49
C LEU A 239 17.43 -35.32 43.87
N PHE A 240 16.83 -34.20 44.27
CA PHE A 240 16.05 -34.11 45.50
C PHE A 240 14.84 -35.07 45.49
N PHE A 241 14.07 -35.10 44.39
CA PHE A 241 12.92 -36.01 44.27
C PHE A 241 13.34 -37.48 44.24
N ILE A 242 14.45 -37.81 43.56
CA ILE A 242 14.99 -39.17 43.57
C ILE A 242 15.40 -39.57 45.00
N GLY A 243 16.11 -38.69 45.72
CA GLY A 243 16.51 -38.93 47.11
C GLY A 243 15.32 -39.09 48.05
N ALA A 244 14.30 -38.24 47.92
CA ALA A 244 13.07 -38.34 48.69
C ALA A 244 12.32 -39.66 48.43
N GLY A 245 12.26 -40.10 47.17
CA GLY A 245 11.67 -41.39 46.79
C GLY A 245 12.41 -42.59 47.40
N ILE A 246 13.74 -42.58 47.37
CA ILE A 246 14.57 -43.62 48.01
C ILE A 246 14.35 -43.63 49.52
N GLY A 247 14.34 -42.45 50.16
CA GLY A 247 14.08 -42.31 51.59
C GLY A 247 12.70 -42.85 51.99
N PHE A 248 11.68 -42.54 51.19
CA PHE A 248 10.33 -43.05 51.40
C PHE A 248 10.26 -44.57 51.23
N TRP A 249 10.99 -45.15 50.26
CA TRP A 249 11.05 -46.60 50.07
C TRP A 249 11.65 -47.33 51.28
N PHE A 250 12.76 -46.83 51.84
CA PHE A 250 13.35 -47.40 53.07
C PHE A 250 12.43 -47.23 54.28
N TYR A 251 11.76 -46.08 54.41
CA TYR A 251 10.79 -45.83 55.47
C TYR A 251 9.62 -46.81 55.40
N ALA A 252 9.02 -46.99 54.22
CA ALA A 252 7.92 -47.93 54.00
C ALA A 252 8.35 -49.38 54.29
N ARG A 253 9.58 -49.76 53.92
CA ARG A 253 10.12 -51.10 54.17
C ARG A 253 10.38 -51.40 55.66
N LYS A 254 10.53 -50.38 56.51
CA LYS A 254 10.74 -50.54 57.96
C LYS A 254 9.43 -50.68 58.74
N ILE A 255 8.31 -50.27 58.15
CA ILE A 255 6.98 -50.27 58.77
C ILE A 255 6.19 -51.55 58.46
N VAL A 256 6.63 -52.34 57.48
CA VAL A 256 6.17 -53.70 57.18
C VAL A 256 7.11 -54.71 57.83
#